data_AF-A0A849WP25-F1
#
_entry.id   AF-A0A849WP25-F1
#
_cell.length_a   1.000
_cell.length_b   1.000
_cell.length_c   1.000
_cell.angle_alpha   90.00
_cell.angle_beta   90.00
_cell.angle_gamma   90.00
#
_symmetry.space_group_name_H-M   'P 1'
#
loop_
_entity.id
_entity.type
_entity.pdbx_description
1 polymer ?
#
loop_
_entity_poly.entity_id
_entity_poly.type
_entity_poly.pdbx_seq_one_letter_code
_entity_poly.pdbx_strand_id
1 'polypeptide(L)'
;MYTKNSFKNLSSTDDLLLVASATDLLRFDINAKIIWHVKNLGIDGVIVEDIYGSTIIGSGDWDPPGGWKKFKISLNNGNKK
;
A
#
# COMPACT_ATOMS: atom_id res chain seq x y z
N MET A 1 -12.12 10.79 -11.71
CA MET A 1 -10.74 11.20 -12.02
C MET A 1 -10.02 11.40 -10.69
N TYR A 2 -9.35 10.37 -10.17
CA TYR A 2 -8.59 10.48 -8.92
C TYR A 2 -7.35 11.33 -9.18
N THR A 3 -7.14 12.37 -8.37
CA THR A 3 -5.92 13.17 -8.44
C THR A 3 -4.76 12.34 -7.92
N LYS A 4 -3.53 12.74 -8.31
CA LYS A 4 -2.26 12.01 -8.10
C LYS A 4 -1.99 11.57 -6.64
N ASN A 5 -2.75 12.06 -5.65
CA ASN A 5 -2.57 11.81 -4.22
C ASN A 5 -3.90 11.44 -3.50
N SER A 6 -4.72 10.57 -4.09
CA SER A 6 -5.95 10.08 -3.42
C SER A 6 -5.60 8.92 -2.48
N PHE A 7 -5.65 9.14 -1.16
CA PHE A 7 -5.34 8.14 -0.13
C PHE A 7 -6.63 7.56 0.47
N LYS A 8 -6.74 6.23 0.55
CA LYS A 8 -7.97 5.54 1.03
C LYS A 8 -7.80 4.86 2.39
N ASN A 9 -6.58 4.57 2.84
CA ASN A 9 -6.34 3.88 4.11
C ASN A 9 -5.03 4.37 4.76
N LEU A 10 -5.09 4.61 6.06
CA LEU A 10 -3.99 5.12 6.88
C LEU A 10 -3.83 4.20 8.10
N SER A 11 -2.66 3.60 8.23
CA SER A 11 -2.30 2.77 9.38
C SER A 11 -0.97 3.27 9.94
N SER A 12 -0.96 3.55 11.24
CA SER A 12 0.20 4.04 11.96
C SER A 12 0.48 3.20 13.21
N THR A 13 1.74 2.86 13.41
CA THR A 13 2.29 2.59 14.76
C THR A 13 3.22 3.74 15.13
N ASP A 14 3.68 3.82 16.38
CA ASP A 14 4.42 4.99 16.90
C ASP A 14 5.59 5.46 16.00
N ASP A 15 6.19 4.56 15.21
CA ASP A 15 7.36 4.84 14.36
C ASP A 15 7.15 4.69 12.84
N LEU A 16 5.95 4.38 12.35
CA LEU A 16 5.75 4.19 10.89
C LEU A 16 4.36 4.59 10.41
N LEU A 17 4.31 5.09 9.18
CA LEU A 17 3.09 5.45 8.47
C LEU A 17 3.03 4.71 7.13
N LEU A 18 1.95 3.95 6.92
CA LEU A 18 1.62 3.34 5.63
C LEU A 18 0.49 4.11 4.95
N VAL A 19 0.65 4.33 3.66
CA VAL A 19 -0.30 5.08 2.84
C VAL A 19 -0.62 4.30 1.58
N ALA A 20 -1.89 3.88 1.46
CA ALA A 20 -2.42 3.24 0.27
C ALA A 20 -3.17 4.26 -0.60
N SER A 21 -2.80 4.31 -1.88
CA SER A 21 -3.48 5.11 -2.91
C SER A 21 -4.36 4.22 -3.80
N ALA A 22 -4.85 4.74 -4.93
CA ALA A 22 -5.58 3.94 -5.91
C ALA A 22 -4.71 2.83 -6.52
N THR A 23 -3.41 3.06 -6.71
CA THR A 23 -2.53 2.13 -7.44
C THR A 23 -1.35 1.63 -6.64
N ASP A 24 -0.95 2.36 -5.59
CA ASP A 24 0.36 2.23 -4.97
C ASP A 24 0.27 2.14 -3.44
N LEU A 25 1.33 1.58 -2.83
CA LEU A 25 1.56 1.56 -1.39
C LEU A 25 2.89 2.23 -1.06
N LEU A 26 2.89 3.12 -0.08
CA LEU A 26 4.05 3.87 0.38
C LEU A 26 4.26 3.67 1.88
N ARG A 27 5.52 3.69 2.31
CA ARG A 27 5.90 3.80 3.71
C ARG A 27 6.68 5.08 3.95
N PHE A 28 6.32 5.76 5.02
CA PHE A 28 6.99 6.96 5.50
C PHE A 28 7.61 6.72 6.89
N ASP A 29 8.65 7.49 7.20
CA ASP A 29 9.11 7.69 8.56
C ASP A 29 8.31 8.78 9.29
N ILE A 30 8.63 9.01 10.56
CA ILE A 30 7.99 10.02 11.41
C ILE A 30 8.17 11.46 10.92
N ASN A 31 9.16 11.71 10.06
CA ASN A 31 9.41 13.02 9.44
C ASN A 31 8.70 13.15 8.08
N ALA A 32 7.78 12.25 7.76
CA ALA A 32 7.08 12.17 6.47
C ALA A 32 8.02 12.00 5.26
N LYS A 33 9.20 11.39 5.45
CA LYS A 33 10.08 11.00 4.34
C LYS A 33 9.72 9.62 3.84
N ILE A 34 9.63 9.46 2.52
CA ILE A 34 9.40 8.15 1.88
C ILE A 34 10.59 7.23 2.15
N ILE A 35 10.31 6.09 2.79
CA ILE A 35 11.27 4.99 3.01
C ILE A 35 11.26 4.04 1.82
N TRP A 36 10.07 3.67 1.34
CA TRP A 36 9.91 2.90 0.10
C TRP A 36 8.55 3.17 -0.55
N HIS A 37 8.45 2.85 -1.84
CA HIS A 37 7.26 3.04 -2.67
C HIS A 37 7.09 1.84 -3.61
N VAL A 38 5.98 1.13 -3.45
CA VAL A 38 5.57 0.03 -4.33
C VAL A 38 4.48 0.51 -5.25
N LYS A 39 4.74 0.44 -6.56
CA LYS A 39 3.81 0.85 -7.61
C LYS A 39 3.02 -0.32 -8.16
N ASN A 40 1.90 -0.02 -8.81
CA ASN A 40 1.14 -0.99 -9.62
C ASN A 40 0.70 -2.22 -8.82
N LEU A 41 0.02 -1.95 -7.71
CA LEU A 41 -0.65 -2.94 -6.86
C LEU A 41 -2.14 -3.05 -7.17
N GLY A 42 -2.73 -2.02 -7.78
CA GLY A 42 -4.10 -1.99 -8.28
C GLY A 42 -4.28 -0.86 -9.29
N ILE A 43 -5.52 -0.64 -9.73
CA ILE A 43 -5.94 0.43 -10.64
C ILE A 43 -6.83 1.43 -9.91
N ASP A 44 -7.83 0.96 -9.14
CA ASP A 44 -8.85 1.83 -8.51
C ASP A 44 -8.85 1.80 -6.97
N GLY A 45 -8.09 0.87 -6.40
CA GLY A 45 -7.94 0.75 -4.96
C GLY A 45 -6.78 -0.13 -4.58
N VAL A 46 -6.04 0.29 -3.56
CA VAL A 46 -5.15 -0.55 -2.79
C VAL A 46 -5.62 -0.49 -1.34
N ILE A 47 -5.76 -1.66 -0.72
CA ILE A 47 -6.06 -1.79 0.70
C ILE A 47 -4.97 -2.61 1.39
N VAL A 48 -4.62 -2.20 2.60
CA VAL A 48 -3.87 -3.03 3.53
C VAL A 48 -4.90 -3.75 4.40
N GLU A 49 -4.86 -5.08 4.38
CA GLU A 49 -5.77 -5.92 5.16
C GLU A 49 -5.17 -6.22 6.53
N ASP A 50 -3.87 -6.54 6.56
CA ASP A 50 -3.19 -6.95 7.80
C ASP A 50 -1.66 -6.80 7.69
N ILE A 51 -0.99 -6.83 8.84
CA ILE A 51 0.47 -6.85 8.95
C ILE A 51 0.90 -7.94 9.93
N TYR A 52 1.54 -8.98 9.39
CA TYR A 52 2.10 -10.09 10.19
C TYR A 52 3.63 -10.02 10.19
N GLY A 53 4.20 -9.63 11.33
CA GLY A 53 5.64 -9.43 11.48
C GLY A 53 6.16 -8.39 10.47
N SER A 54 7.02 -8.82 9.54
CA SER A 54 7.58 -7.97 8.48
C SER A 54 6.86 -8.10 7.14
N THR A 55 5.62 -8.60 7.13
CA THR A 55 4.84 -8.82 5.89
C THR A 55 3.52 -8.09 5.96
N ILE A 56 3.31 -7.20 5.00
CA ILE A 56 2.05 -6.53 4.72
C ILE A 56 1.24 -7.45 3.81
N ILE A 57 -0.01 -7.72 4.19
CA ILE A 57 -1.00 -8.43 3.39
C ILE A 57 -2.02 -7.39 2.93
N GLY A 58 -2.29 -7.35 1.64
CA GLY A 58 -3.25 -6.44 1.08
C GLY A 58 -3.80 -6.94 -0.24
N SER A 59 -4.73 -6.17 -0.78
CA SER A 59 -5.33 -6.43 -2.08
C SER A 59 -5.37 -5.15 -2.89
N GLY A 60 -5.23 -5.28 -4.21
CA GLY A 60 -5.50 -4.19 -5.12
C GLY A 60 -6.63 -4.54 -6.07
N ASP A 61 -7.47 -3.56 -6.37
CA ASP A 61 -8.57 -3.68 -7.31
C ASP A 61 -8.07 -3.44 -8.72
N TRP A 62 -8.14 -4.48 -9.54
CA TRP A 62 -7.86 -4.41 -10.96
C TRP A 62 -9.20 -4.34 -11.67
N ASP A 63 -9.58 -3.13 -12.09
CA ASP A 63 -10.81 -2.79 -12.82
C ASP A 63 -11.38 -3.94 -13.68
N PRO A 64 -12.71 -4.17 -13.73
CA PRO A 64 -13.28 -5.37 -14.33
C PRO A 64 -12.76 -5.69 -15.74
N PRO A 65 -12.49 -6.98 -16.03
CA PRO A 65 -12.85 -8.15 -15.22
C PRO A 65 -11.80 -8.55 -14.15
N GLY A 66 -10.80 -7.72 -13.84
CA GLY A 66 -9.63 -8.15 -13.04
C GLY A 66 -9.92 -8.49 -11.57
N GLY A 67 -10.84 -7.77 -10.94
CA GLY A 67 -11.22 -7.90 -9.53
C GLY A 67 -10.09 -7.61 -8.54
N TRP A 68 -10.36 -7.90 -7.26
CA TRP A 68 -9.39 -7.76 -6.18
C TRP A 68 -8.35 -8.88 -6.22
N LYS A 69 -7.07 -8.51 -6.29
CA LYS A 69 -5.94 -9.46 -6.27
C LYS A 69 -5.06 -9.22 -5.07
N LYS A 70 -4.78 -10.30 -4.34
CA LYS A 70 -3.91 -10.28 -3.17
C LYS A 70 -2.46 -9.99 -3.54
N PHE A 71 -1.77 -9.27 -2.67
CA PHE A 71 -0.33 -9.10 -2.70
C PHE A 71 0.27 -9.29 -1.31
N LYS A 72 1.58 -9.56 -1.28
CA LYS A 72 2.39 -9.55 -0.07
C LYS A 72 3.59 -8.66 -0.28
N ILE A 73 3.79 -7.71 0.62
CA ILE A 73 4.90 -6.75 0.57
C ILE A 73 5.72 -6.86 1.84
N SER A 74 7.03 -6.83 1.71
CA SER A 74 7.94 -6.70 2.84
C SER A 74 7.82 -5.30 3.46
N LEU A 75 7.46 -5.23 4.76
CA LEU A 75 7.39 -3.97 5.51
C LEU A 75 8.74 -3.24 5.56
N ASN A 76 9.84 -3.99 5.50
CA ASN A 76 11.18 -3.46 5.67
C ASN A 76 11.70 -2.73 4.42
N ASN A 77 11.39 -3.23 3.22
CA ASN A 77 12.00 -2.76 1.98
C ASN A 77 11.05 -2.62 0.78
N GLY A 78 9.76 -2.93 0.92
CA GLY A 78 8.80 -2.79 -0.17
C GLY A 78 8.85 -3.89 -1.23
N ASN A 79 9.68 -4.92 -1.07
CA ASN A 79 9.77 -6.00 -2.06
C ASN A 79 8.51 -6.88 -2.05
N LYS A 80 8.05 -7.29 -3.23
CA LYS A 80 7.01 -8.32 -3.39
C LYS A 80 7.54 -9.67 -2.89
N LYS A 81 6.70 -10.40 -2.16
CA LYS A 81 6.95 -11.76 -1.69
C LYS A 81 6.06 -12.76 -2.41
#